data_AF-A0A5S3SBN6-F1
#
_entry.id   AF-A0A5S3SBN6-F1
#
_cell.length_a   1.000
_cell.length_b   1.000
_cell.length_c   1.000
_cell.angle_alpha   90.00
_cell.angle_beta   90.00
_cell.angle_gamma   90.00
#
_symmetry.space_group_name_H-M   'P 1'
#
loop_
_entity.id
_entity.type
_entity.pdbx_description
1 polymer ?
#
loop_
_entity_poly.entity_id
_entity_poly.type
_entity_poly.pdbx_seq_one_letter_code
_entity_poly.pdbx_strand_id
1 'polypeptide(L)'
;MNPYQLIADKLSNAESLEELTKGLEHLLSGGYSIWEDGELYSIRQLVAKVNGLKIEIYSNEHPPPHFHVKGGDIKASFSIIDCEQLEGKVGRREKALIKWWHSKGKEKLIEIWNSTRPSDCTVGAINT
;
A
#
# COMPACT_ATOMS: atom_id res chain seq x y z
N MET A 1 -1.84 12.74 -8.60
CA MET A 1 -0.49 12.69 -9.21
C MET A 1 0.13 11.36 -8.79
N ASN A 2 0.56 10.53 -9.75
CA ASN A 2 1.19 9.24 -9.45
C ASN A 2 2.47 9.50 -8.61
N PRO A 3 2.56 9.01 -7.36
CA PRO A 3 3.70 9.30 -6.49
C PRO A 3 5.01 8.67 -6.99
N TYR A 4 4.94 7.77 -7.97
CA TYR A 4 6.09 7.09 -8.57
C TYR A 4 6.55 7.72 -9.88
N GLN A 5 5.88 8.79 -10.33
CA GLN A 5 6.26 9.51 -11.56
C GLN A 5 7.71 9.95 -11.54
N LEU A 6 8.23 10.40 -10.39
CA LEU A 6 9.63 10.80 -10.25
C LEU A 6 10.62 9.68 -10.59
N ILE A 7 10.26 8.41 -10.34
CA ILE A 7 11.12 7.26 -10.69
C ILE A 7 11.09 7.06 -12.20
N ALA A 8 9.91 7.12 -12.82
CA ALA A 8 9.75 7.02 -14.27
C ALA A 8 10.48 8.15 -15.01
N ASP A 9 10.40 9.38 -14.49
CA ASP A 9 11.08 10.55 -15.05
C ASP A 9 12.60 10.40 -14.96
N LYS A 10 13.13 9.95 -13.82
CA LYS A 10 14.57 9.69 -13.66
C LYS A 10 15.08 8.65 -14.65
N LEU A 11 14.32 7.56 -14.85
CA LEU A 11 14.67 6.52 -15.82
C LEU A 11 14.62 7.03 -17.26
N SER A 12 13.65 7.87 -17.59
CA SER A 12 13.51 8.49 -18.92
C SER A 12 14.65 9.45 -19.24
N ASN A 13 15.26 10.06 -18.22
CA ASN A 13 16.38 10.99 -18.36
C ASN A 13 17.74 10.34 -18.09
N ALA A 14 17.82 9.02 -17.95
CA ALA A 14 19.10 8.33 -17.74
C ALA A 14 20.01 8.49 -18.96
N GLU A 15 21.26 8.91 -18.75
CA GLU A 15 22.23 9.20 -19.82
C GLU A 15 23.08 7.97 -20.19
N SER A 16 22.96 6.89 -19.42
CA SER A 16 23.76 5.68 -19.63
C SER A 16 23.01 4.38 -19.31
N LEU A 17 23.51 3.28 -19.89
CA LEU A 17 23.01 1.94 -19.58
C LEU A 17 23.27 1.55 -18.11
N GLU A 18 24.34 2.08 -17.50
CA GLU A 18 24.63 1.85 -16.08
C GLU A 18 23.55 2.46 -15.18
N GLU A 19 23.10 3.67 -15.49
CA GLU A 19 22.00 4.32 -14.75
C GLU A 19 20.67 3.58 -14.91
N LEU A 20 20.35 3.14 -16.13
CA LEU A 20 19.17 2.29 -16.38
C LEU A 20 19.26 0.97 -15.61
N THR A 21 20.45 0.36 -15.53
CA THR A 21 20.66 -0.89 -14.78
C THR A 21 20.42 -0.69 -13.28
N LYS A 22 20.93 0.38 -12.68
CA LYS A 22 20.69 0.73 -11.28
C LYS A 22 19.20 0.97 -11.01
N GLY A 23 18.52 1.65 -11.92
CA GLY A 23 17.08 1.87 -11.82
C GLY A 23 16.28 0.57 -11.92
N LEU A 24 16.66 -0.34 -12.83
CA LEU A 24 16.04 -1.67 -12.93
C LEU A 24 16.24 -2.49 -11.64
N GLU A 25 17.43 -2.48 -11.05
CA GLU A 25 17.70 -3.15 -9.78
C GLU A 25 16.80 -2.63 -8.65
N HIS A 26 16.64 -1.30 -8.55
CA HIS A 26 15.71 -0.67 -7.60
C HIS A 26 14.26 -1.12 -7.82
N LEU A 27 13.81 -1.19 -9.07
CA LEU A 27 12.44 -1.62 -9.40
C LEU A 27 12.20 -3.09 -9.03
N LEU A 28 13.15 -3.97 -9.36
CA LEU A 28 13.04 -5.42 -9.09
C LEU A 28 13.09 -5.72 -7.59
N SER A 29 13.88 -4.97 -6.81
CA SER A 29 14.03 -5.18 -5.37
C SER A 29 13.00 -4.44 -4.51
N GLY A 30 12.43 -3.34 -5.03
CA GLY A 30 11.56 -2.43 -4.28
C GLY A 30 10.07 -2.81 -4.27
N GLY A 31 9.67 -3.87 -4.97
CA GLY A 31 8.29 -4.31 -5.04
C GLY A 31 7.42 -3.35 -5.87
N TYR A 32 7.87 -3.08 -7.09
CA TYR A 32 7.13 -2.30 -8.08
C TYR A 32 6.51 -3.20 -9.14
N SER A 33 5.46 -2.70 -9.78
CA SER A 33 4.78 -3.33 -10.91
C SER A 33 4.25 -2.26 -11.85
N ILE A 34 3.78 -2.68 -13.02
CA ILE A 34 3.19 -1.82 -14.05
C ILE A 34 1.67 -2.09 -14.11
N TRP A 35 0.87 -1.02 -14.14
CA TRP A 35 -0.58 -1.08 -14.38
C TRP A 35 -0.86 -1.45 -15.85
N GLU A 36 -2.11 -1.79 -16.19
CA GLU A 36 -2.47 -2.16 -17.56
C GLU A 36 -2.27 -1.02 -18.58
N ASP A 37 -2.34 0.23 -18.12
CA ASP A 37 -2.10 1.44 -18.91
C ASP A 37 -0.61 1.80 -19.06
N GLY A 38 0.30 1.02 -18.46
CA GLY A 38 1.74 1.25 -18.50
C GLY A 38 2.30 2.09 -17.36
N GLU A 39 1.47 2.58 -16.43
CA GLU A 39 1.98 3.37 -15.31
C GLU A 39 2.69 2.52 -14.24
N LEU A 40 3.80 3.06 -13.73
CA LEU A 40 4.53 2.45 -12.60
C LEU A 40 3.74 2.61 -11.30
N TYR A 41 3.68 1.54 -10.51
CA TYR A 41 3.19 1.60 -9.14
C TYR A 41 3.98 0.70 -8.19
N SER A 42 3.95 1.02 -6.89
CA SER A 42 4.44 0.10 -5.86
C SER A 42 3.34 -0.89 -5.49
N ILE A 43 3.66 -2.17 -5.45
CA ILE A 43 2.73 -3.27 -5.15
C ILE A 43 2.05 -3.08 -3.78
N ARG A 44 2.79 -2.51 -2.81
CA ARG A 44 2.27 -2.22 -1.47
C ARG A 44 2.94 -1.00 -0.83
N GLN A 45 2.22 -0.34 0.05
CA GLN A 45 2.75 0.67 0.95
C GLN A 45 2.87 0.10 2.36
N LEU A 46 4.07 0.20 2.94
CA LEU A 46 4.28 -0.04 4.36
C LEU A 46 3.81 1.19 5.14
N VAL A 47 2.66 1.07 5.80
CA VAL A 47 2.06 2.14 6.61
C VAL A 47 2.77 2.27 7.94
N ALA A 48 3.04 1.15 8.61
CA ALA A 48 3.70 1.15 9.90
C ALA A 48 4.44 -0.17 10.14
N LYS A 49 5.50 -0.09 10.95
CA LYS A 49 6.19 -1.26 11.50
C LYS A 49 6.36 -1.05 13.00
N VAL A 50 5.75 -1.91 13.80
CA VAL A 50 5.74 -1.78 15.27
C VAL A 50 5.79 -3.16 15.91
N ASN A 51 6.74 -3.39 16.82
CA ASN A 51 6.88 -4.65 17.58
C ASN A 51 6.80 -5.93 16.71
N GLY A 52 7.44 -5.90 15.53
CA GLY A 52 7.42 -7.04 14.58
C GLY A 52 6.14 -7.16 13.75
N LEU A 53 5.10 -6.36 14.02
CA LEU A 53 3.94 -6.20 13.16
C LEU A 53 4.27 -5.24 12.02
N LYS A 54 3.77 -5.58 10.83
CA LYS A 54 3.72 -4.71 9.66
C LYS A 54 2.26 -4.39 9.36
N ILE A 55 1.99 -3.11 9.11
CA ILE A 55 0.72 -2.63 8.60
C ILE A 55 0.97 -2.21 7.15
N GLU A 56 0.28 -2.84 6.22
CA GLU A 56 0.52 -2.66 4.78
C GLU A 56 -0.81 -2.41 4.06
N ILE A 57 -0.80 -1.53 3.05
CA ILE A 57 -1.89 -1.37 2.08
C ILE A 57 -1.36 -1.82 0.73
N TYR A 58 -1.99 -2.81 0.11
CA TYR A 58 -1.63 -3.22 -1.24
C TYR A 58 -2.33 -2.31 -2.24
N SER A 59 -1.68 -2.02 -3.37
CA SER A 59 -2.20 -1.07 -4.36
C SER A 59 -3.19 -1.72 -5.34
N ASN A 60 -3.00 -3.01 -5.63
CA ASN A 60 -3.83 -3.78 -6.56
C ASN A 60 -4.68 -4.84 -5.84
N GLU A 61 -5.40 -4.44 -4.80
CA GLU A 61 -6.35 -5.29 -4.07
C GLU A 61 -7.77 -4.73 -4.15
N HIS A 62 -8.74 -5.64 -4.35
CA HIS A 62 -10.16 -5.37 -4.59
C HIS A 62 -10.90 -4.75 -3.39
N PRO A 63 -12.03 -4.05 -3.61
CA PRO A 63 -12.83 -3.49 -2.52
C PRO A 63 -13.49 -4.60 -1.68
N PRO A 64 -13.86 -4.34 -0.41
CA PRO A 64 -13.84 -3.03 0.23
C PRO A 64 -12.40 -2.54 0.54
N PRO A 65 -12.20 -1.22 0.66
CA PRO A 65 -10.89 -0.67 0.99
C PRO A 65 -10.37 -1.17 2.34
N HIS A 66 -9.14 -1.67 2.36
CA HIS A 66 -8.62 -2.36 3.55
C HIS A 66 -7.11 -2.22 3.72
N PHE A 67 -6.65 -2.50 4.94
CA PHE A 67 -5.24 -2.62 5.29
C PHE A 67 -4.98 -3.98 5.93
N HIS A 68 -3.75 -4.48 5.80
CA HIS A 68 -3.30 -5.75 6.34
C HIS A 68 -2.43 -5.53 7.56
N VAL A 69 -2.59 -6.38 8.57
CA VAL A 69 -1.71 -6.47 9.73
C VAL A 69 -1.09 -7.86 9.77
N LYS A 70 0.25 -7.93 9.70
CA LYS A 70 1.00 -9.18 9.62
C LYS A 70 2.19 -9.17 10.58
N GLY A 71 2.37 -10.23 11.38
CA GLY A 71 3.55 -10.44 12.23
C GLY A 71 3.26 -11.36 13.41
N GLY A 72 4.24 -12.19 13.78
CA GLY A 72 4.02 -13.29 14.73
C GLY A 72 2.88 -14.19 14.25
N ASP A 73 1.90 -14.45 15.13
CA ASP A 73 0.69 -15.23 14.82
C ASP A 73 -0.44 -14.39 14.18
N ILE A 74 -0.24 -13.09 13.99
CA ILE A 74 -1.24 -12.19 13.41
C ILE A 74 -1.10 -12.19 11.89
N LYS A 75 -2.21 -12.49 11.21
CA LYS A 75 -2.38 -12.30 9.77
C LYS A 75 -3.84 -11.99 9.52
N ALA A 76 -4.19 -10.71 9.45
CA ALA A 76 -5.57 -10.26 9.27
C ALA A 76 -5.65 -9.02 8.40
N SER A 77 -6.80 -8.82 7.75
CA SER A 77 -7.15 -7.60 7.02
C SER A 77 -8.34 -6.90 7.67
N PHE A 78 -8.37 -5.57 7.57
CA PHE A 78 -9.40 -4.73 8.18
C PHE A 78 -9.87 -3.66 7.20
N SER A 79 -11.17 -3.43 7.17
CA SER A 79 -11.79 -2.33 6.44
C SER A 79 -11.23 -0.99 6.91
N ILE A 80 -10.84 -0.12 5.98
CA ILE A 80 -10.43 1.26 6.27
C ILE A 80 -11.63 2.10 6.73
N ILE A 81 -12.85 1.72 6.37
CA ILE A 81 -14.06 2.51 6.67
C ILE A 81 -14.39 2.47 8.17
N ASP A 82 -14.38 1.29 8.77
CA ASP A 82 -14.91 1.03 10.12
C ASP A 82 -14.02 0.10 10.97
N CYS A 83 -12.89 -0.35 10.44
CA CYS A 83 -11.98 -1.31 11.08
C CYS A 83 -12.62 -2.65 11.42
N GLU A 84 -13.69 -3.03 10.71
CA GLU A 84 -14.17 -4.40 10.80
C GLU A 84 -13.19 -5.35 10.13
N GLN A 85 -12.96 -6.49 10.77
CA GLN A 85 -12.04 -7.49 10.28
C GLN A 85 -12.69 -8.20 9.08
N LEU A 86 -11.99 -8.22 7.96
CA LEU A 86 -12.45 -8.86 6.73
C LEU A 86 -12.01 -10.31 6.67
N GLU A 87 -10.71 -10.56 6.86
CA GLU A 87 -10.14 -11.90 6.79
C GLU A 87 -9.07 -12.16 7.85
N GLY A 88 -8.73 -13.44 8.01
CA GLY A 88 -7.56 -13.88 8.75
C GLY A 88 -7.76 -14.08 10.27
N LYS A 89 -6.66 -14.07 11.01
CA LYS A 89 -6.61 -14.35 12.45
C LYS A 89 -5.87 -13.26 13.21
N VAL A 90 -6.49 -12.82 14.30
CA VAL A 90 -5.97 -11.82 15.23
C VAL A 90 -6.58 -12.09 16.62
N GLY A 91 -5.79 -11.90 17.68
CA GLY A 91 -6.30 -12.03 19.04
C GLY A 91 -7.24 -10.88 19.43
N ARG A 92 -8.10 -11.12 20.42
CA ARG A 92 -9.11 -10.13 20.87
C ARG A 92 -8.47 -8.84 21.36
N ARG A 93 -7.34 -8.93 22.06
CA ARG A 93 -6.59 -7.79 22.58
C ARG A 93 -6.01 -6.95 21.45
N GLU A 94 -5.36 -7.59 20.48
CA GLU A 94 -4.72 -6.95 19.35
C GLU A 94 -5.76 -6.29 18.45
N LYS A 95 -6.89 -6.95 18.19
CA LYS A 95 -8.02 -6.36 17.45
C LYS A 95 -8.53 -5.08 18.11
N ALA A 96 -8.67 -5.05 19.44
CA ALA A 96 -9.10 -3.85 20.16
C ALA A 96 -8.07 -2.70 20.03
N LEU A 97 -6.78 -3.00 20.11
CA LEU A 97 -5.71 -2.01 19.93
C LEU A 97 -5.66 -1.47 18.50
N ILE A 98 -5.80 -2.35 17.50
CA ILE A 98 -5.86 -1.97 16.08
C ILE A 98 -7.05 -1.06 15.82
N LYS A 99 -8.24 -1.38 16.35
CA LYS A 99 -9.44 -0.55 16.22
C LYS A 99 -9.28 0.82 16.87
N TRP A 100 -8.66 0.88 18.05
CA TRP A 100 -8.35 2.15 18.69
C TRP A 100 -7.34 2.98 17.90
N TRP A 101 -6.26 2.36 17.40
CA TRP A 101 -5.27 3.03 16.56
C TRP A 101 -5.88 3.54 15.25
N HIS A 102 -6.71 2.73 14.59
CA HIS A 102 -7.44 3.11 13.38
C HIS A 102 -8.29 4.35 13.60
N SER A 103 -8.99 4.47 14.73
CA SER A 103 -9.81 5.65 15.05
C SER A 103 -9.03 6.98 15.04
N LYS A 104 -7.70 6.92 15.21
CA LYS A 104 -6.79 8.09 15.19
C LYS A 104 -6.09 8.28 13.85
N GLY A 105 -6.04 7.23 13.01
CA GLY A 105 -5.28 7.19 11.76
C GLY A 105 -6.14 7.04 10.50
N LYS A 106 -7.47 6.93 10.62
CA LYS A 106 -8.38 6.63 9.50
C LYS A 106 -8.16 7.55 8.29
N GLU A 107 -8.09 8.86 8.49
CA GLU A 107 -7.90 9.83 7.40
C GLU A 107 -6.58 9.58 6.65
N LYS A 108 -5.49 9.32 7.38
CA LYS A 108 -4.19 8.99 6.78
C LYS A 108 -4.20 7.67 6.01
N LEU A 109 -4.96 6.67 6.49
CA LEU A 109 -5.14 5.42 5.76
C LEU A 109 -5.90 5.63 4.45
N ILE A 110 -6.91 6.51 4.46
CA ILE A 110 -7.66 6.90 3.26
C ILE A 110 -6.73 7.64 2.28
N GLU A 111 -5.92 8.58 2.75
CA GLU A 111 -4.92 9.28 1.92
C GLU A 111 -3.94 8.31 1.25
N ILE A 112 -3.42 7.33 1.99
CA ILE A 112 -2.53 6.30 1.44
C ILE A 112 -3.26 5.41 0.43
N TRP A 113 -4.48 4.97 0.75
CA TRP A 113 -5.29 4.18 -0.18
C TRP A 113 -5.53 4.92 -1.50
N ASN A 114 -5.90 6.19 -1.42
CA ASN A 114 -6.21 7.02 -2.58
C ASN A 114 -4.96 7.39 -3.38
N SER A 115 -3.84 7.69 -2.73
CA SER A 115 -2.59 8.05 -3.43
C SER A 115 -1.91 6.88 -4.13
N THR A 116 -2.23 5.65 -3.75
CA THR A 116 -1.65 4.43 -4.33
C THR A 116 -2.42 3.90 -5.53
N ARG A 117 -3.57 4.48 -5.85
CA ARG A 117 -4.45 4.08 -6.95
C ARG A 117 -4.73 5.30 -7.84
N PRO A 118 -4.51 5.21 -9.15
CA PRO A 118 -4.95 6.28 -10.06
C PRO A 118 -6.48 6.40 -10.06
N SER A 119 -6.99 7.56 -10.48
CA SER A 119 -8.43 7.89 -10.48
C SER A 119 -9.28 6.90 -11.29
N ASP A 120 -8.69 6.31 -12.33
CA ASP A 120 -9.34 5.35 -13.24
C ASP A 120 -9.11 3.88 -12.82
N CYS A 121 -8.60 3.64 -11.61
CA CYS A 121 -8.38 2.29 -11.12
C CYS A 121 -9.71 1.56 -10.89
N THR A 122 -9.84 0.32 -11.36
CA THR A 122 -11.09 -0.49 -11.29
C THR A 122 -11.59 -0.76 -9.87
N VAL A 123 -10.73 -0.57 -8.87
CA VAL A 123 -11.02 -0.68 -7.44
C VAL A 123 -11.69 0.55 -6.84
N GLY A 124 -11.61 1.71 -7.49
CA GLY A 124 -12.20 2.96 -7.00
C GLY A 124 -11.49 3.58 -5.79
N ALA A 125 -11.50 4.91 -5.73
CA ALA A 125 -11.02 5.67 -4.58
C ALA A 125 -12.05 5.66 -3.42
N ILE A 126 -11.57 5.92 -2.20
CA ILE A 126 -12.44 6.16 -1.04
C ILE A 126 -12.72 7.64 -0.95
N ASN A 127 -13.98 8.02 -0.98
CA ASN A 127 -14.41 9.36 -0.61
C ASN A 127 -14.63 9.40 0.92
N THR A 128 -14.09 10.45 1.57
CA THR A 128 -14.28 10.73 3.00
C THR A 128 -15.68 11.23 3.31
#